data_AF-A0A4U7BUF4-F1
#
_entry.id   AF-A0A4U7BUF4-F1
#
_cell.length_a   1.000
_cell.length_b   1.000
_cell.length_c   1.000
_cell.angle_alpha   90.00
_cell.angle_beta   90.00
_cell.angle_gamma   90.00
#
_symmetry.space_group_name_H-M   'P 1'
#
loop_
_entity.id
_entity.type
_entity.pdbx_description
1 polymer ?
#
loop_
_entity_poly.entity_id
_entity_poly.type
_entity_poly.pdbx_seq_one_letter_code
_entity_poly.pdbx_strand_id
1 'polypeptide(L)'
;MTELDKLPTTDSGHVVKQQAMKWMEGLDEPSDEELKDAVIPKPSDFSGSKYPTEISTVRITGTPEFIEAAGALLKPLLDFEDDTTRVEVNLQRTEDRDTGELTDNYALYLSIAERG
;
A
#
# COMPACT_ATOMS: atom_id res chain seq x y z
N MET A 1 6.54 8.14 16.66
CA MET A 1 6.13 9.35 15.93
C MET A 1 7.13 9.57 14.80
N THR A 2 6.67 9.39 13.58
CA THR A 2 7.45 9.49 12.35
C THR A 2 7.66 10.96 11.95
N GLU A 3 8.56 11.24 11.00
CA GLU A 3 8.64 12.59 10.39
C GLU A 3 7.37 12.94 9.61
N LEU A 4 6.64 11.94 9.10
CA LEU A 4 5.35 12.13 8.41
C LEU A 4 4.28 12.70 9.37
N ASP A 5 4.25 12.25 10.62
CA ASP A 5 3.29 12.72 11.65
C ASP A 5 3.44 14.22 11.99
N LYS A 6 4.59 14.82 11.63
CA LYS A 6 4.91 16.22 11.92
C LYS A 6 4.60 17.15 10.75
N LEU A 7 4.24 16.61 9.57
CA LEU A 7 3.99 17.43 8.40
C LEU A 7 2.68 18.21 8.55
N PRO A 8 2.64 19.48 8.09
CA PRO A 8 1.43 20.27 8.17
C PRO A 8 0.34 19.70 7.24
N THR A 9 -0.88 19.63 7.75
CA THR A 9 -2.05 19.13 7.05
C THR A 9 -3.12 20.21 6.87
N THR A 10 -4.00 20.03 5.87
CA THR A 10 -5.25 20.80 5.74
C THR A 10 -6.26 20.39 6.81
N ASP A 11 -7.35 21.14 6.95
CA ASP A 11 -8.47 20.79 7.83
C ASP A 11 -9.08 19.40 7.51
N SER A 12 -8.93 18.94 6.27
CA SER A 12 -9.35 17.62 5.81
C SER A 12 -8.29 16.53 5.95
N GLY A 13 -7.15 16.84 6.59
CA GLY A 13 -6.05 15.91 6.86
C GLY A 13 -5.06 15.70 5.71
N HIS A 14 -5.14 16.46 4.61
CA HIS A 14 -4.20 16.29 3.50
C HIS A 14 -2.86 16.96 3.81
N VAL A 15 -1.76 16.21 3.66
CA VAL A 15 -0.41 16.80 3.64
C VAL A 15 -0.26 17.68 2.40
N VAL A 16 0.22 18.91 2.59
CA VAL A 16 0.42 19.85 1.48
C VAL A 16 1.47 19.30 0.49
N LYS A 17 1.17 19.32 -0.82
CA LYS A 17 2.02 18.73 -1.88
C LYS A 17 3.51 19.08 -1.76
N GLN A 18 3.84 20.36 -1.53
CA GLN A 18 5.23 20.79 -1.41
C GLN A 18 5.96 20.10 -0.24
N GLN A 19 5.25 19.89 0.87
CA GLN A 19 5.82 19.21 2.04
C GLN A 19 5.92 17.71 1.81
N ALA A 20 4.93 17.10 1.15
CA ALA A 20 4.99 15.69 0.76
C ALA A 20 6.18 15.40 -0.18
N MET A 21 6.42 16.26 -1.18
CA MET A 21 7.58 16.10 -2.08
C MET A 21 8.91 16.23 -1.34
N LYS A 22 9.05 17.27 -0.49
CA LYS A 22 10.27 17.45 0.31
C LYS A 22 10.51 16.28 1.27
N TRP A 23 9.45 15.75 1.87
CA TRP A 23 9.52 14.58 2.74
C TRP A 23 10.03 13.36 1.96
N MET A 24 9.46 13.06 0.78
CA MET A 24 9.91 11.96 -0.07
C MET A 24 11.37 12.11 -0.52
N GLU A 25 11.81 13.32 -0.89
CA GLU A 25 13.20 13.60 -1.29
C GLU A 25 14.22 13.33 -0.17
N GLY A 26 13.78 13.35 1.09
CA GLY A 26 14.60 13.09 2.26
C GLY A 26 14.53 11.65 2.79
N LEU A 27 13.79 10.75 2.13
CA LEU A 27 13.73 9.35 2.53
C LEU A 27 14.91 8.58 1.93
N ASP A 28 15.57 7.80 2.76
CA ASP A 28 16.49 6.76 2.29
C ASP A 28 15.67 5.56 1.78
N GLU A 29 16.21 4.84 0.80
CA GLU A 29 15.61 3.58 0.32
C GLU A 29 15.72 2.52 1.44
N PRO A 30 14.61 1.96 1.92
CA PRO A 30 14.66 0.94 2.96
C PRO A 30 15.21 -0.36 2.40
N SER A 31 15.93 -1.11 3.23
CA SER A 31 16.21 -2.52 2.96
C SER A 31 14.95 -3.38 3.01
N ASP A 32 15.03 -4.58 2.44
CA ASP A 32 13.95 -5.57 2.50
C ASP A 32 13.51 -5.88 3.94
N GLU A 33 14.44 -5.91 4.89
CA GLU A 33 14.16 -6.15 6.31
C GLU A 33 13.44 -4.96 6.95
N GLU A 34 13.90 -3.73 6.72
CA GLU A 34 13.25 -2.51 7.21
C GLU A 34 11.83 -2.35 6.66
N LEU A 35 11.60 -2.71 5.39
CA LEU A 35 10.26 -2.70 4.81
C LEU A 35 9.36 -3.71 5.51
N LYS A 36 9.85 -4.93 5.79
CA LYS A 36 9.09 -5.97 6.47
C LYS A 36 8.77 -5.61 7.92
N ASP A 37 9.73 -5.04 8.64
CA ASP A 37 9.55 -4.62 10.05
C ASP A 37 8.48 -3.53 10.22
N ALA A 38 8.23 -2.73 9.17
CA ALA A 38 7.18 -1.72 9.15
C ALA A 38 5.77 -2.26 8.82
N VAL A 39 5.63 -3.54 8.48
CA VAL A 39 4.35 -4.16 8.14
C VAL A 39 3.56 -4.49 9.40
N ILE A 40 2.32 -4.02 9.46
CA ILE A 40 1.34 -4.42 10.47
C ILE A 40 0.29 -5.30 9.77
N PRO A 41 0.28 -6.62 10.03
CA PRO A 41 -0.72 -7.53 9.49
C PRO A 41 -2.13 -7.14 9.89
N LYS A 42 -3.07 -7.36 8.99
CA LYS A 42 -4.50 -7.26 9.27
C LYS A 42 -4.93 -8.41 10.19
N PRO A 43 -5.59 -8.13 11.33
CA PRO A 43 -6.10 -9.17 12.22
C PRO A 43 -7.04 -10.15 11.51
N SER A 44 -7.06 -11.41 11.93
CA SER A 44 -7.85 -12.47 11.29
C SER A 44 -9.37 -12.22 11.31
N ASP A 45 -9.87 -11.50 12.31
CA ASP A 45 -11.28 -11.13 12.49
C ASP A 45 -11.64 -9.75 11.94
N PHE A 46 -10.69 -9.08 11.27
CA PHE A 46 -10.86 -7.72 10.80
C PHE A 46 -11.92 -7.62 9.69
N SER A 47 -12.94 -6.76 9.92
CA SER A 47 -13.95 -6.41 8.92
C SER A 47 -14.20 -4.90 8.90
N GLY A 48 -14.29 -4.30 7.71
CA GLY A 48 -14.62 -2.88 7.52
C GLY A 48 -13.42 -1.93 7.44
N SER A 49 -13.57 -0.83 6.68
CA SER A 49 -12.52 0.14 6.36
C SER A 49 -12.45 1.36 7.29
N LYS A 50 -13.15 1.32 8.44
CA LYS A 50 -13.40 2.50 9.30
C LYS A 50 -12.95 2.36 10.76
N TYR A 51 -12.32 1.26 11.13
CA TYR A 51 -11.82 1.08 12.49
C TYR A 51 -10.44 1.72 12.65
N PRO A 52 -10.10 2.25 13.83
CA PRO A 52 -8.79 2.83 14.15
C PRO A 52 -7.71 1.74 14.32
N THR A 53 -7.77 0.70 13.49
CA THR A 53 -6.79 -0.39 13.49
C THR A 53 -5.67 -0.01 12.56
N GLU A 54 -4.46 0.05 13.10
CA GLU A 54 -3.25 0.19 12.31
C GLU A 54 -3.07 -1.08 11.49
N ILE A 55 -3.15 -0.97 10.16
CA ILE A 55 -2.90 -2.06 9.22
C ILE A 55 -2.11 -1.53 8.02
N SER A 56 -1.20 -2.34 7.51
CA SER A 56 -0.41 -2.00 6.33
C SER A 56 -1.10 -2.52 5.06
N THR A 57 -1.45 -1.61 4.15
CA THR A 57 -2.04 -1.95 2.86
C THR A 57 -1.43 -1.11 1.75
N VAL A 58 -1.29 -1.71 0.57
CA VAL A 58 -0.73 -1.06 -0.63
C VAL A 58 -1.79 -1.08 -1.73
N ARG A 59 -1.97 0.07 -2.39
CA ARG A 59 -2.81 0.22 -3.58
C ARG A 59 -2.07 1.01 -4.64
N ILE A 60 -1.87 0.42 -5.81
CA ILE A 60 -1.19 1.03 -6.95
C ILE A 60 -2.07 0.88 -8.18
N THR A 61 -2.25 1.95 -8.96
CA THR A 61 -2.98 1.93 -10.23
C THR A 61 -2.14 2.59 -11.31
N GLY A 62 -2.06 1.98 -12.49
CA GLY A 62 -1.35 2.54 -13.64
C GLY A 62 -1.26 1.56 -14.81
N THR A 63 -0.38 1.85 -15.76
CA THR A 63 -0.15 0.98 -16.92
C THR A 63 0.50 -0.34 -16.50
N PRO A 64 0.49 -1.38 -17.36
CA PRO A 64 1.11 -2.66 -17.05
C PRO A 64 2.59 -2.53 -16.66
N GLU A 65 3.37 -1.75 -17.42
CA GLU A 65 4.81 -1.57 -17.18
C GLU A 65 5.08 -0.89 -15.84
N PHE A 66 4.23 0.06 -15.46
CA PHE A 66 4.34 0.74 -14.16
C PHE A 66 4.00 -0.21 -13.01
N ILE A 67 2.96 -1.03 -13.16
CA ILE A 67 2.56 -2.02 -12.14
C ILE A 67 3.63 -3.10 -11.98
N GLU A 68 4.25 -3.57 -13.06
CA GLU A 68 5.38 -4.51 -12.98
C GLU A 68 6.57 -3.90 -12.24
N ALA A 69 6.95 -2.66 -12.58
CA ALA A 69 8.05 -1.96 -11.93
C ALA A 69 7.79 -1.72 -10.44
N ALA A 70 6.61 -1.20 -10.09
CA ALA A 70 6.24 -0.93 -8.70
C ALA A 70 6.05 -2.24 -7.90
N GLY A 71 5.45 -3.26 -8.50
CA GLY A 71 5.27 -4.57 -7.89
C GLY A 71 6.59 -5.28 -7.60
N ALA A 72 7.63 -5.05 -8.42
CA ALA A 72 8.96 -5.60 -8.16
C ALA A 72 9.57 -5.09 -6.83
N LEU A 73 9.28 -3.85 -6.44
CA LEU A 73 9.72 -3.25 -5.18
C LEU A 73 8.99 -3.84 -3.95
N LEU A 74 7.85 -4.50 -4.17
CA LEU A 74 7.02 -5.09 -3.11
C LEU A 74 7.28 -6.59 -2.91
N LYS A 75 8.21 -7.19 -3.66
CA LYS A 75 8.59 -8.61 -3.54
C LYS A 75 8.95 -9.06 -2.12
N PRO A 76 9.63 -8.25 -1.28
CA PRO A 76 9.92 -8.66 0.10
C PRO A 76 8.68 -9.02 0.90
N LEU A 77 7.51 -8.45 0.56
CA LEU A 77 6.26 -8.73 1.23
C LEU A 77 5.72 -10.15 0.95
N LEU A 78 6.26 -10.85 -0.06
CA LEU A 78 5.88 -12.23 -0.34
C LEU A 78 6.40 -13.21 0.72
N ASP A 79 7.39 -12.82 1.53
CA ASP A 79 7.91 -13.63 2.63
C ASP A 79 6.86 -13.87 3.73
N PHE A 80 5.80 -13.06 3.79
CA PHE A 80 4.66 -13.22 4.72
C PHE A 80 3.65 -14.28 4.26
N GLU A 81 3.90 -15.02 3.17
CA GLU A 81 3.10 -16.20 2.85
C GLU A 81 3.66 -17.41 3.59
N ASP A 82 3.25 -17.59 4.85
CA ASP A 82 3.74 -18.66 5.73
C ASP A 82 2.60 -19.30 6.56
N ASP A 83 2.92 -20.04 7.62
CA ASP A 83 1.92 -20.70 8.48
C ASP A 83 1.19 -19.74 9.44
N THR A 84 1.69 -18.51 9.63
CA THR A 84 1.18 -17.52 10.59
C THR A 84 0.46 -16.37 9.91
N THR A 85 0.87 -16.03 8.70
CA THR A 85 0.37 -14.92 7.90
C THR A 85 0.10 -15.38 6.47
N ARG A 86 -0.70 -14.58 5.76
CA ARG A 86 -0.97 -14.75 4.33
C ARG A 86 -0.86 -13.43 3.61
N VAL A 87 -0.39 -13.49 2.37
CA VAL A 87 -0.36 -12.37 1.44
C VAL A 87 -1.68 -12.34 0.68
N GLU A 88 -2.46 -11.30 0.90
CA GLU A 88 -3.65 -11.03 0.11
C GLU A 88 -3.28 -10.16 -1.09
N VAL A 89 -3.40 -10.71 -2.30
CA VAL A 89 -3.12 -10.01 -3.57
C VAL A 89 -4.36 -9.99 -4.46
N ASN A 90 -4.70 -8.81 -4.98
CA ASN A 90 -5.67 -8.65 -6.05
C ASN A 90 -5.08 -7.78 -7.15
N LEU A 91 -4.83 -8.36 -8.33
CA LEU A 91 -4.36 -7.69 -9.53
C LEU A 91 -5.46 -7.77 -10.59
N GLN A 92 -5.99 -6.62 -11.02
CA GLN A 92 -7.11 -6.56 -11.95
C GLN A 92 -6.99 -5.38 -12.90
N ARG A 93 -7.52 -5.53 -14.12
CA ARG A 93 -7.72 -4.39 -15.02
C ARG A 93 -8.73 -3.43 -14.41
N THR A 94 -8.51 -2.13 -14.56
CA THR A 94 -9.48 -1.13 -14.13
C THR A 94 -10.57 -0.96 -15.17
N GLU A 95 -11.77 -0.65 -14.69
CA GLU A 95 -12.94 -0.34 -15.51
C GLU A 95 -13.09 1.18 -15.63
N ASP A 96 -13.40 1.66 -16.83
CA ASP A 96 -13.78 3.05 -17.03
C ASP A 96 -15.15 3.28 -16.38
N ARG A 97 -15.23 4.26 -15.48
CA ARG A 97 -16.45 4.49 -14.69
C ARG A 97 -17.63 4.95 -15.55
N ASP A 98 -17.37 5.63 -16.65
CA ASP A 98 -18.41 6.25 -17.46
C ASP A 98 -18.93 5.29 -18.55
N THR A 99 -18.10 4.35 -19.03
CA THR A 99 -18.47 3.37 -20.07
C THR A 99 -18.69 1.94 -19.57
N GLY A 100 -18.10 1.56 -18.43
CA GLY A 100 -18.09 0.19 -17.92
C GLY A 100 -17.15 -0.75 -18.68
N GLU A 101 -16.33 -0.22 -19.60
CA GLU A 101 -15.37 -1.03 -20.36
C GLU A 101 -14.05 -1.19 -19.62
N LEU A 102 -13.36 -2.30 -19.87
CA LEU A 102 -12.00 -2.48 -19.35
C LEU A 102 -11.03 -1.50 -20.00
N THR A 103 -10.23 -0.85 -19.17
CA THR A 103 -9.11 -0.01 -19.58
C THR A 103 -7.84 -0.84 -19.75
N ASP A 104 -6.79 -0.23 -20.32
CA ASP A 104 -5.44 -0.80 -20.36
C ASP A 104 -4.66 -0.64 -19.04
N ASN A 105 -5.26 0.01 -18.03
CA ASN A 105 -4.65 0.16 -16.72
C ASN A 105 -5.00 -1.02 -15.81
N TYR A 106 -4.12 -1.26 -14.84
CA TYR A 106 -4.27 -2.27 -13.81
C TYR A 106 -4.25 -1.61 -12.42
N ALA A 107 -4.95 -2.23 -11.48
CA ALA A 107 -4.87 -1.94 -10.06
C ALA A 107 -4.33 -3.17 -9.31
N LEU A 108 -3.27 -2.94 -8.53
CA LEU A 108 -2.69 -3.88 -7.59
C LEU A 108 -3.10 -3.49 -6.17
N TYR A 109 -3.77 -4.39 -5.47
CA TYR A 109 -4.02 -4.32 -4.05
C TYR A 109 -3.21 -5.41 -3.36
N LEU A 110 -2.44 -5.04 -2.34
CA LEU A 110 -1.63 -5.96 -1.58
C LEU A 110 -1.73 -5.65 -0.08
N SER A 111 -1.95 -6.68 0.73
CA SER A 111 -1.96 -6.57 2.19
C SER A 111 -1.54 -7.89 2.82
N ILE A 112 -1.03 -7.82 4.05
CA ILE A 112 -0.72 -9.00 4.86
C ILE A 112 -1.85 -9.20 5.86
N ALA A 113 -2.28 -10.44 6.06
CA ALA A 113 -3.29 -10.80 7.05
C ALA A 113 -2.78 -11.94 7.93
N GLU A 114 -3.14 -11.92 9.21
CA GLU A 114 -2.96 -13.07 10.08
C GLU A 114 -3.79 -14.25 9.58
N ARG A 115 -3.26 -15.48 9.72
CA ARG A 115 -4.08 -16.68 9.55
C ARG A 115 -4.91 -16.91 10.81
N GLY A 116 -6.20 -17.18 10.61
CA GLY A 116 -7.13 -17.58 11.68
C GLY A 116 -7.17 -19.09 11.87
#